data_AF-A0A7U6KQM4-F1
#
_entry.id   AF-A0A7U6KQM4-F1
#
_cell.length_a   1.000
_cell.length_b   1.000
_cell.length_c   1.000
_cell.angle_alpha   90.00
_cell.angle_beta   90.00
_cell.angle_gamma   90.00
#
_symmetry.space_group_name_H-M   'P 1'
#
loop_
_entity.id
_entity.type
_entity.pdbx_description
1 polymer ?
#
loop_
_entity_poly.entity_id
_entity_poly.type
_entity_poly.pdbx_seq_one_letter_code
_entity_poly.pdbx_strand_id
1 'polypeptide(L)'
;MLIELQGSRLTQAILERDDNQVWCAVSNVSDDHAMTAIDNGYYELLVSIVSLGDDGFVCDKGHLWQYAVPVKKVELTQDDVGL
;
A
#
# COMPACT_ATOMS: atom_id res chain seq x y z
N MET A 1 -13.92 10.07 20.03
CA MET A 1 -12.72 10.33 19.20
C MET A 1 -12.74 9.28 18.11
N LEU A 2 -12.97 9.66 16.85
CA LEU A 2 -12.81 8.71 15.74
C LEU A 2 -11.31 8.55 15.52
N ILE A 3 -10.81 7.32 15.62
CA ILE A 3 -9.40 7.01 15.34
C ILE A 3 -9.27 7.05 13.82
N GLU A 4 -8.42 7.93 13.30
CA GLU A 4 -8.07 7.94 11.89
C GLU A 4 -7.28 6.67 11.57
N LEU A 5 -7.73 5.92 10.55
CA LEU A 5 -7.03 4.74 10.07
C LEU A 5 -6.00 5.18 9.04
N GLN A 6 -4.76 4.72 9.23
CA GLN A 6 -3.63 4.99 8.32
C GLN A 6 -2.72 3.76 8.24
N GLY A 7 -1.82 3.76 7.26
CA GLY A 7 -0.81 2.72 7.09
C GLY A 7 -1.41 1.32 6.92
N SER A 8 -0.76 0.33 7.51
CA SER A 8 -1.18 -1.08 7.46
C SER A 8 -2.59 -1.31 7.99
N ARG A 9 -3.01 -0.54 9.00
CA ARG A 9 -4.37 -0.65 9.58
C ARG A 9 -5.45 -0.22 8.60
N LEU A 10 -5.17 0.78 7.76
CA LEU A 10 -6.10 1.20 6.72
C LEU A 10 -6.18 0.14 5.61
N THR A 11 -5.05 -0.44 5.19
CA THR A 11 -5.04 -1.56 4.23
C THR A 11 -5.87 -2.73 4.73
N GLN A 12 -5.68 -3.15 5.98
CA GLN A 12 -6.47 -4.20 6.60
C GLN A 12 -7.98 -3.89 6.52
N ALA A 13 -8.39 -2.69 6.95
CA ALA A 13 -9.79 -2.29 6.92
C ALA A 13 -10.37 -2.21 5.50
N ILE A 14 -9.55 -1.95 4.47
CA ILE A 14 -9.98 -1.98 3.08
C ILE A 14 -10.22 -3.43 2.63
N LEU A 15 -9.30 -4.34 2.95
CA LEU A 15 -9.40 -5.76 2.58
C LEU A 15 -10.60 -6.45 3.25
N GLU A 16 -10.91 -6.10 4.50
CA GLU A 16 -12.08 -6.63 5.23
C GLU A 16 -13.43 -6.21 4.61
N ARG A 17 -13.44 -5.23 3.70
CA ARG A 17 -14.66 -4.80 2.96
C ARG A 17 -14.89 -5.59 1.66
N ASP A 18 -14.11 -6.65 1.46
CA ASP A 18 -14.40 -7.83 0.63
C ASP A 18 -14.42 -7.66 -0.90
N ASP A 19 -13.91 -6.55 -1.46
CA ASP A 19 -13.94 -6.39 -2.93
C ASP A 19 -12.87 -5.51 -3.57
N ASN A 20 -11.76 -5.19 -2.88
CA ASN A 20 -10.73 -4.34 -3.46
C ASN A 20 -9.31 -4.85 -3.23
N GLN A 21 -8.67 -5.24 -4.32
CA GLN A 21 -7.23 -5.21 -4.46
C GLN A 21 -6.75 -3.77 -4.19
N VAL A 22 -5.80 -3.61 -3.28
CA VAL A 22 -5.29 -2.29 -2.89
C VAL A 22 -3.83 -2.15 -3.31
N TRP A 23 -3.49 -1.02 -3.91
CA TRP A 23 -2.12 -0.71 -4.28
C TRP A 23 -1.37 -0.19 -3.05
N CYS A 24 -0.25 -0.82 -2.68
CA CYS A 24 0.48 -0.50 -1.47
C CYS A 24 1.97 -0.30 -1.73
N ALA A 25 2.57 0.59 -0.96
CA ALA A 25 3.98 0.50 -0.62
C ALA A 25 4.15 -0.56 0.48
N VAL A 26 5.13 -1.45 0.35
CA VAL A 26 5.32 -2.57 1.28
C VAL A 26 6.69 -2.59 1.93
N SER A 27 6.76 -3.18 3.13
CA SER A 27 8.00 -3.38 3.88
C SER A 27 7.87 -4.55 4.85
N ASN A 28 9.02 -5.08 5.28
CA ASN A 28 9.11 -6.01 6.40
C ASN A 28 9.65 -5.35 7.69
N VAL A 29 9.82 -4.02 7.67
CA VAL A 29 10.40 -3.25 8.78
C VAL A 29 9.35 -2.43 9.52
N SER A 30 8.63 -1.55 8.84
CA SER A 30 7.56 -0.71 9.39
C SER A 30 6.74 -0.02 8.29
N ASP A 31 5.62 0.61 8.68
CA ASP A 31 4.85 1.50 7.80
C ASP A 31 5.70 2.68 7.29
N ASP A 32 6.47 3.33 8.18
CA ASP A 32 7.34 4.45 7.80
C ASP A 32 8.41 4.00 6.80
N HIS A 33 9.00 2.81 7.00
CA HIS A 33 9.94 2.24 6.05
C HIS A 33 9.28 1.91 4.71
N ALA A 34 8.02 1.45 4.69
CA ALA A 34 7.31 1.21 3.44
C ALA A 34 7.20 2.51 2.63
N MET A 35 6.94 3.64 3.27
CA MET A 35 6.85 4.94 2.60
C MET A 35 8.17 5.39 1.96
N THR A 36 9.33 5.01 2.52
CA THR A 36 10.63 5.31 1.89
C THR A 36 10.79 4.69 0.50
N ALA A 37 10.00 3.67 0.14
CA ALA A 37 10.01 3.13 -1.21
C ALA A 37 9.57 4.16 -2.25
N ILE A 38 8.64 5.05 -1.88
CA ILE A 38 8.16 6.13 -2.75
C ILE A 38 9.25 7.20 -2.88
N ASP A 39 9.81 7.64 -1.75
CA ASP A 39 10.83 8.68 -1.70
C ASP A 39 12.09 8.30 -2.51
N ASN A 40 12.46 7.03 -2.47
CA ASN A 40 13.63 6.50 -3.18
C ASN A 40 13.32 5.96 -4.58
N GLY A 41 12.05 5.97 -5.01
CA GLY A 41 11.64 5.48 -6.33
C GLY A 41 11.76 3.96 -6.53
N TYR A 42 11.65 3.17 -5.46
CA TYR A 42 11.66 1.70 -5.48
C TYR A 42 10.29 1.16 -5.87
N TYR A 43 9.93 1.32 -7.15
CA TYR A 43 8.63 0.93 -7.68
C TYR A 43 8.36 -0.58 -7.61
N GLU A 44 9.40 -1.42 -7.49
CA GLU A 44 9.27 -2.86 -7.24
C GLU A 44 8.67 -3.19 -5.87
N LEU A 45 8.72 -2.23 -4.93
CA LEU A 45 8.08 -2.29 -3.61
C LEU A 45 6.71 -1.59 -3.61
N LEU A 46 6.20 -1.20 -4.78
CA LEU A 46 4.81 -0.84 -4.97
C LEU A 46 4.09 -2.04 -5.59
N VAL A 47 3.30 -2.72 -4.77
CA VAL A 47 2.64 -3.97 -5.16
C VAL A 47 1.18 -3.92 -4.81
N SER A 48 0.43 -4.81 -5.44
CA SER A 48 -0.98 -4.93 -5.14
C SER A 48 -1.23 -5.98 -4.09
N ILE A 49 -1.87 -5.59 -2.99
CA ILE A 49 -2.28 -6.49 -1.91
C ILE A 49 -3.70 -6.98 -2.20
N VAL A 50 -3.88 -8.28 -2.12
CA VAL A 50 -5.14 -8.97 -2.47
C VAL A 50 -5.82 -9.61 -1.26
N SER A 51 -5.07 -9.90 -0.20
CA SER A 51 -5.63 -10.44 1.05
C SER A 51 -4.70 -10.21 2.24
N LEU A 52 -5.24 -10.37 3.44
CA LEU A 52 -4.48 -10.46 4.69
C LEU A 52 -4.49 -11.94 5.12
N GLY A 53 -3.32 -12.57 5.11
CA GLY A 53 -3.11 -13.91 5.65
C GLY A 53 -2.62 -13.87 7.11
N ASP A 54 -2.46 -15.05 7.70
CA ASP A 54 -2.02 -15.19 9.09
C ASP A 54 -0.65 -14.55 9.36
N ASP A 55 0.24 -14.60 8.35
CA ASP A 55 1.63 -14.13 8.45
C ASP A 55 1.86 -12.73 7.82
N GLY A 56 0.80 -12.06 7.33
CA GLY A 56 0.88 -10.70 6.77
C GLY A 56 0.09 -10.46 5.49
N PHE A 57 0.40 -9.35 4.83
CA PHE A 57 -0.26 -8.91 3.59
C PHE A 57 0.24 -9.72 2.39
N VAL A 58 -0.69 -10.36 1.68
CA VAL A 58 -0.39 -11.18 0.50
C VAL A 58 -0.53 -10.32 -0.75
N CYS A 59 0.53 -10.22 -1.55
CA CYS A 59 0.45 -9.55 -2.85
C CYS A 59 -0.04 -10.47 -3.98
N ASP A 60 -0.43 -9.86 -5.09
CA ASP A 60 -0.88 -10.54 -6.33
C ASP A 60 0.17 -11.48 -6.95
N LYS A 61 1.44 -11.37 -6.55
CA LYS A 61 2.54 -12.28 -6.92
C LYS A 61 2.76 -13.43 -5.92
N GLY A 62 1.94 -13.53 -4.88
CA GLY A 62 2.05 -14.55 -3.83
C GLY A 62 3.16 -14.31 -2.81
N HIS A 63 3.77 -13.12 -2.78
CA HIS A 63 4.72 -12.75 -1.74
C HIS A 63 3.99 -12.19 -0.51
N LEU A 64 4.62 -12.36 0.66
CA LEU A 64 4.13 -11.89 1.95
C LEU A 64 4.90 -10.66 2.41
N TRP A 65 4.19 -9.71 3.02
CA TRP A 65 4.74 -8.47 3.58
C TRP A 65 4.17 -8.21 4.97
N GLN A 66 5.02 -7.76 5.90
CA GLN A 66 4.58 -7.43 7.27
C GLN A 66 3.82 -6.10 7.33
N TYR A 67 4.16 -5.15 6.46
CA TYR A 67 3.59 -3.82 6.42
C TYR A 67 3.17 -3.45 5.00
N ALA A 68 2.02 -2.82 4.86
CA ALA A 68 1.45 -2.40 3.59
C ALA A 68 0.69 -1.08 3.74
N VAL A 69 1.28 0.01 3.26
CA VAL A 69 0.67 1.35 3.31
C VAL A 69 -0.07 1.59 1.99
N PRO A 70 -1.37 1.89 1.99
CA PRO A 70 -2.13 2.05 0.76
C PRO A 70 -1.76 3.36 0.09
N VAL A 71 -1.51 3.33 -1.21
CA VAL A 71 -1.11 4.50 -2.02
C VAL A 71 -1.93 4.58 -3.30
N LYS A 72 -2.05 5.79 -3.85
CA LYS A 72 -2.80 6.04 -5.09
C LYS A 72 -1.83 6.28 -6.25
N LYS A 73 -1.95 5.49 -7.32
CA LYS A 73 -1.29 5.76 -8.60
C LYS A 73 -2.22 6.58 -9.48
N VAL A 74 -1.77 7.74 -9.94
CA VAL A 74 -2.53 8.65 -10.80
C VAL A 74 -1.65 9.05 -11.98
N GLU A 75 -2.19 8.95 -13.20
CA GLU A 75 -1.54 9.51 -14.39
C GLU A 75 -1.57 11.04 -14.28
N LEU A 76 -0.42 11.67 -14.54
CA LEU A 76 -0.33 13.13 -14.57
C LEU A 76 -0.61 13.63 -15.98
N THR A 77 -1.35 14.72 -16.07
CA THR A 77 -1.59 15.48 -17.30
C THR A 77 -0.67 16.70 -17.37
N GLN A 78 -0.66 17.39 -18.52
CA GLN A 78 0.05 18.67 -18.67
C GLN A 78 -0.47 19.70 -17.64
N ASP A 79 -1.78 19.74 -17.42
CA ASP A 79 -2.42 20.64 -16.45
C ASP A 79 -1.92 20.39 -15.01
N ASP A 80 -1.69 19.13 -14.61
CA ASP A 80 -1.21 18.77 -13.26
C ASP A 80 0.21 19.27 -12.96
N VAL A 81 1.02 19.51 -13.99
CA VAL A 81 2.41 19.97 -13.87
C VAL A 81 2.63 21.40 -14.34
N GLY A 82 1.56 22.10 -14.72
CA GLY A 82 1.60 23.49 -15.18
C GLY A 82 2.31 23.68 -16.52
N LEU A 83 2.18 22.72 -17.44
CA LEU A 83 2.70 22.78 -18.82
C LEU A 83 1.60 23.02 -19.85
#